data_AF-A0A3M2SSH2-F1
#
_entry.id   AF-A0A3M2SSH2-F1
#
_cell.length_a   1.000
_cell.length_b   1.000
_cell.length_c   1.000
_cell.angle_alpha   90.00
_cell.angle_beta   90.00
_cell.angle_gamma   90.00
#
_symmetry.space_group_name_H-M   'P 1'
#
loop_
_entity.id
_entity.type
_entity.pdbx_description
1 polymer ?
#
loop_
_entity_poly.entity_id
_entity_poly.type
_entity_poly.pdbx_seq_one_letter_code
_entity_poly.pdbx_strand_id
1 'polypeptide(L)'
;VIDDIYDFAEAQGFEIDGILQEGGAGQVEINLNHGDPVALADEIFYFKRLIREAALRHDCFATFMAKPIEGEPGSAMHIHHS
;
A
#
# COMPACT_ATOMS: atom_id res chain seq x y z
N VAL A 1 -6.73 8.36 7.65
CA VAL A 1 -6.23 7.50 6.54
C VAL A 1 -5.35 6.37 7.05
N ILE A 2 -4.16 6.65 7.63
CA ILE A 2 -3.26 5.58 8.07
C ILE A 2 -3.90 4.68 9.14
N ASP A 3 -4.58 5.26 10.12
CA ASP A 3 -5.30 4.48 11.14
C ASP A 3 -6.35 3.55 10.50
N ASP A 4 -7.20 4.06 9.60
CA ASP A 4 -8.16 3.23 8.84
C ASP A 4 -7.48 2.12 8.01
N ILE A 5 -6.27 2.35 7.48
CA ILE A 5 -5.52 1.30 6.77
C ILE A 5 -5.16 0.18 7.74
N TYR A 6 -4.69 0.50 8.95
CA TYR A 6 -4.41 -0.49 9.98
C TYR A 6 -5.70 -1.22 10.41
N ASP A 7 -6.78 -0.51 10.69
CA ASP A 7 -8.06 -1.10 11.09
C ASP A 7 -8.61 -2.05 10.02
N PHE A 8 -8.52 -1.69 8.73
CA PHE A 8 -9.01 -2.53 7.64
C PHE A 8 -8.09 -3.70 7.33
N ALA A 9 -6.79 -3.55 7.54
CA ALA A 9 -5.82 -4.64 7.43
C ALA A 9 -6.07 -5.67 8.55
N GLU A 10 -6.18 -5.22 9.80
CA GLU A 10 -6.48 -6.08 10.95
C GLU A 10 -7.81 -6.83 10.76
N ALA A 11 -8.87 -6.13 10.31
CA ALA A 11 -10.17 -6.75 10.05
C ALA A 11 -10.15 -7.84 8.95
N GLN A 12 -9.17 -7.79 8.05
CA GLN A 12 -8.95 -8.79 6.99
C GLN A 12 -7.89 -9.83 7.35
N GLY A 13 -7.26 -9.71 8.52
CA GLY A 13 -6.18 -10.59 8.97
C GLY A 13 -4.83 -10.33 8.28
N PHE A 14 -4.62 -9.12 7.73
CA PHE A 14 -3.35 -8.73 7.12
C PHE A 14 -2.43 -8.10 8.16
N GLU A 15 -1.16 -8.52 8.14
CA GLU A 15 -0.12 -7.93 8.97
C GLU A 15 0.70 -6.94 8.14
N ILE A 16 0.77 -5.69 8.61
CA ILE A 16 1.61 -4.65 8.02
C ILE A 16 2.91 -4.60 8.81
N ASP A 17 4.04 -4.82 8.13
CA ASP A 17 5.37 -4.78 8.75
C ASP A 17 5.80 -3.34 9.07
N GLY A 18 5.56 -2.42 8.13
CA GLY A 18 5.91 -1.02 8.33
C GLY A 18 5.31 -0.09 7.30
N ILE A 19 5.20 1.18 7.68
CA ILE A 19 4.75 2.28 6.81
C ILE A 19 5.81 3.38 6.87
N LEU A 20 6.27 3.84 5.70
CA LEU A 20 7.34 4.83 5.57
C LEU A 20 6.93 5.94 4.60
N GLN A 21 7.34 7.18 4.90
CA GLN A 21 7.26 8.27 3.95
C GLN A 21 8.39 8.15 2.93
N GLU A 22 8.03 8.19 1.65
CA GLU A 22 8.98 8.12 0.54
C GLU A 22 9.40 9.51 0.05
N GLY A 23 10.31 9.53 -0.93
CA GLY A 23 10.92 10.77 -1.44
C GLY A 23 9.97 11.71 -2.18
N GLY A 24 8.82 11.24 -2.67
CA GLY A 24 7.83 12.06 -3.37
C GLY A 24 6.79 12.68 -2.44
N ALA A 25 6.23 13.82 -2.85
CA ALA A 25 5.18 14.50 -2.10
C ALA A 25 3.94 13.60 -1.92
N GLY A 26 3.60 13.29 -0.65
CA GLY A 26 2.47 12.41 -0.30
C GLY A 26 2.69 10.93 -0.68
N GLN A 27 3.92 10.55 -1.06
CA GLN A 27 4.27 9.17 -1.37
C GLN A 27 4.56 8.38 -0.10
N VAL A 28 3.98 7.20 0.01
CA VAL A 28 4.11 6.31 1.17
C VAL A 28 4.44 4.90 0.68
N GLU A 29 5.40 4.25 1.32
CA GLU A 29 5.70 2.83 1.18
C GLU A 29 5.06 2.04 2.32
N ILE A 30 4.47 0.89 1.99
CA ILE A 30 3.94 -0.04 2.99
C ILE A 30 4.49 -1.42 2.70
N ASN A 31 5.11 -2.02 3.71
CA ASN A 31 5.78 -3.31 3.62
C ASN A 31 4.89 -4.43 4.20
N LEU A 32 4.91 -5.58 3.52
CA LEU A 32 4.22 -6.81 3.92
C LEU A 32 5.25 -7.89 4.24
N ASN A 33 4.88 -8.83 5.10
CA ASN A 33 5.72 -9.98 5.43
C ASN A 33 5.93 -10.91 4.22
N HIS A 34 7.11 -11.56 4.16
CA HIS A 34 7.37 -12.60 3.15
C HIS A 34 6.54 -13.85 3.46
N GLY A 35 6.16 -14.61 2.42
CA GLY A 35 5.24 -15.73 2.56
C GLY A 35 5.04 -16.51 1.27
N ASP A 36 3.98 -17.31 1.22
CA ASP A 36 3.60 -18.06 0.01
C ASP A 36 3.28 -17.09 -1.14
N PRO A 37 3.92 -17.24 -2.31
CA PRO A 37 3.82 -16.24 -3.38
C PRO A 37 2.42 -16.12 -3.99
N VAL A 38 1.61 -17.19 -3.96
CA VAL A 38 0.23 -17.14 -4.48
C VAL A 38 -0.67 -16.44 -3.47
N ALA A 39 -0.54 -16.78 -2.18
CA ALA A 39 -1.26 -16.08 -1.12
C ALA A 39 -0.92 -14.58 -1.08
N LEU A 40 0.36 -14.22 -1.16
CA LEU A 40 0.79 -12.82 -1.20
C LEU A 40 0.28 -12.06 -2.43
N ALA A 41 0.17 -12.71 -3.58
CA ALA A 41 -0.40 -12.08 -4.77
C ALA A 41 -1.88 -11.70 -4.56
N ASP A 42 -2.66 -12.57 -3.90
CA ASP A 42 -4.03 -12.30 -3.52
C ASP A 42 -4.11 -11.18 -2.46
N GLU A 43 -3.26 -11.24 -1.43
CA GLU A 43 -3.17 -10.21 -0.39
C GLU A 43 -2.89 -8.83 -0.97
N ILE A 44 -1.91 -8.70 -1.87
CA ILE A 44 -1.59 -7.42 -2.54
C ILE A 44 -2.80 -6.87 -3.30
N PHE A 45 -3.62 -7.71 -3.90
CA PHE A 45 -4.82 -7.28 -4.60
C PHE A 45 -5.85 -6.65 -3.64
N TYR A 46 -6.14 -7.32 -2.53
CA TYR A 46 -7.03 -6.80 -1.49
C TYR A 46 -6.45 -5.56 -0.80
N PHE A 47 -5.14 -5.56 -0.58
CA PHE A 47 -4.42 -4.46 0.03
C PHE A 47 -4.53 -3.17 -0.78
N LYS A 48 -4.33 -3.24 -2.09
CA LYS A 48 -4.55 -2.07 -2.98
C LYS A 48 -6.00 -1.59 -2.98
N ARG A 49 -6.97 -2.46 -2.73
CA ARG A 49 -8.39 -2.09 -2.63
C ARG A 49 -8.68 -1.40 -1.29
N LEU A 50 -8.23 -1.96 -0.17
CA LEU A 50 -8.49 -1.39 1.15
C LEU A 50 -7.85 -0.01 1.31
N ILE A 51 -6.64 0.20 0.79
CA ILE A 51 -5.95 1.51 0.85
C ILE A 51 -6.75 2.58 0.11
N ARG A 52 -7.29 2.24 -1.08
CA ARG A 52 -8.14 3.18 -1.81
C ARG A 52 -9.38 3.53 -1.01
N GLU A 53 -9.98 2.57 -0.33
CA GLU A 53 -11.17 2.82 0.47
C GLU A 53 -10.89 3.65 1.73
N ALA A 54 -9.77 3.37 2.42
CA ALA A 54 -9.31 4.20 3.53
C ALA A 54 -9.00 5.64 3.08
N ALA A 55 -8.44 5.83 1.89
CA ALA A 55 -8.23 7.18 1.34
C ALA A 55 -9.56 7.89 1.03
N LEU A 56 -10.51 7.20 0.39
CA LEU A 56 -11.81 7.76 0.01
C LEU A 56 -12.61 8.26 1.21
N ARG A 57 -12.53 7.57 2.36
CA ARG A 57 -13.22 7.99 3.61
C ARG A 57 -12.71 9.31 4.20
N HIS A 58 -11.53 9.76 3.78
CA HIS A 58 -10.89 10.98 4.26
C HIS A 58 -10.74 12.00 3.13
N ASP A 59 -11.64 11.97 2.13
CA ASP A 59 -11.65 12.86 0.96
C ASP A 59 -10.31 12.89 0.19
N CYS A 60 -9.56 11.78 0.26
CA CYS A 60 -8.26 11.60 -0.37
C CYS A 60 -8.35 10.56 -1.49
N PHE A 61 -7.34 10.56 -2.38
CA PHE A 61 -7.24 9.58 -3.46
C PHE A 61 -5.88 8.89 -3.42
N ALA A 62 -5.88 7.57 -3.20
CA ALA A 62 -4.68 6.75 -3.29
C ALA A 62 -4.51 6.19 -4.72
N THR A 63 -3.32 6.35 -5.28
CA THR A 63 -2.95 5.81 -6.59
C THR A 63 -1.70 4.94 -6.51
N PHE A 64 -1.67 3.89 -7.32
CA PHE A 64 -0.51 3.02 -7.51
C PHE A 64 0.06 3.16 -8.94
N MET A 65 -0.27 4.27 -9.60
CA MET A 65 0.29 4.60 -10.92
C MET A 65 1.81 4.77 -10.81
N ALA A 66 2.56 4.24 -11.78
CA ALA A 66 4.02 4.27 -11.72
C ALA A 66 4.61 5.69 -11.67
N LYS A 67 3.91 6.68 -12.25
CA LYS A 67 4.36 8.09 -12.29
C LYS A 67 3.14 9.03 -12.25
N PRO A 68 2.56 9.30 -11.07
CA PRO A 68 1.33 10.08 -10.98
C PRO A 68 1.57 11.59 -11.13
N ILE A 69 2.76 12.08 -10.80
CA ILE A 69 3.13 13.49 -10.84
C ILE A 69 4.43 13.64 -11.63
N GLU A 70 4.42 14.52 -12.62
CA GLU A 70 5.63 14.86 -13.39
C GLU A 70 6.63 15.60 -12.49
N GLY A 71 7.93 15.27 -12.61
CA GLY A 71 8.98 15.88 -11.78
C GLY A 71 9.19 15.25 -10.39
N GLU A 72 8.22 14.49 -9.87
CA GLU A 72 8.32 13.79 -8.57
C GLU A 72 8.80 12.34 -8.72
N PRO A 73 9.36 11.69 -7.69
CA PRO A 73 9.63 10.25 -7.71
C PRO A 73 8.41 9.39 -8.12
N GLY A 74 8.68 8.28 -8.82
CA GLY A 74 7.65 7.33 -9.23
C GLY A 74 7.32 6.32 -8.14
N SER A 75 6.17 5.64 -8.28
CA SER A 75 5.80 4.52 -7.41
C SER A 75 6.20 3.19 -8.06
N ALA A 76 6.73 2.27 -7.25
CA ALA A 76 7.11 0.93 -7.67
C ALA A 76 6.54 -0.10 -6.70
N MET A 77 6.62 -1.37 -7.08
CA MET A 77 6.33 -2.50 -6.21
C MET A 77 7.56 -3.40 -6.24
N HIS A 78 8.42 -3.24 -5.24
CA HIS A 78 9.61 -4.08 -5.12
C HIS A 78 9.17 -5.49 -4.71
N ILE A 79 9.77 -6.51 -5.34
CA ILE A 79 9.53 -7.92 -5.02
C ILE A 79 10.85 -8.50 -4.56
N HIS A 80 10.89 -8.96 -3.32
CA HIS A 80 12.01 -9.72 -2.78
C HIS A 80 11.71 -11.22 -2.96
N HIS A 81 12.66 -11.96 -3.51
CA HIS A 81 12.50 -13.37 -3.85
C HIS A 81 13.74 -14.17 -3.45
N SER A 82 13.53 -15.38 -2.93
CA SER A 82 14.55 -16.36 -2.53
C SER A 82 14.37 -17.68 -3.26
#